data_AF-A0A8I3AA80-F1
#
_entry.id   AF-A0A8I3AA80-F1
#
_cell.length_a   1.000
_cell.length_b   1.000
_cell.length_c   1.000
_cell.angle_alpha   90.00
_cell.angle_beta   90.00
_cell.angle_gamma   90.00
#
_symmetry.space_group_name_H-M   'P 1'
#
loop_
_entity.id
_entity.type
_entity.pdbx_description
1 polymer ?
#
loop_
_entity_poly.entity_id
_entity_poly.type
_entity_poly.pdbx_seq_one_letter_code
_entity_poly.pdbx_strand_id
1 'polypeptide(L)'
;MCHTTRFHCHQTIEQHFAFWNTDKYEALTQYIWNHYKEATETICTLSSELAILKPTLRLSDKDFLHFLSDKFTYLNSVQQPPQHEEVSIQYVQVLDELEEQRAEWTTAREAANRALDGVAVGDFCTAMAALTNAWIQVELAFAKLQNMEALAAHLQGQLKLELPWIIGSKEYNLYKAEAVLGQHRQALSDLEHLVVM
;
A
#
# COMPACT_ATOMS: atom_id res chain seq x y z
N MET A 1 13.00 42.02 -44.10
CA MET A 1 13.51 41.66 -42.76
C MET A 1 13.31 42.87 -41.87
N CYS A 2 12.24 42.88 -41.06
CA CYS A 2 11.87 44.05 -40.26
C CYS A 2 12.78 44.21 -39.05
N HIS A 3 13.51 45.32 -39.00
CA HIS A 3 14.22 45.77 -37.81
C HIS A 3 13.22 46.46 -36.87
N THR A 4 12.61 45.71 -35.95
CA THR A 4 11.88 46.32 -34.83
C THR A 4 12.91 47.05 -33.98
N THR A 5 12.84 48.39 -33.95
CA THR A 5 13.75 49.19 -33.12
C THR A 5 13.54 48.84 -31.64
N ARG A 6 14.60 48.98 -30.83
CA ARG A 6 14.57 48.68 -29.38
C ARG A 6 13.36 49.31 -28.66
N PHE A 7 12.96 50.50 -29.09
CA PHE A 7 11.78 51.20 -28.59
C PHE A 7 10.48 50.42 -28.83
N HIS A 8 10.25 49.96 -30.06
CA HIS A 8 9.05 49.17 -30.38
C HIS A 8 9.04 47.82 -29.66
N CYS A 9 10.19 47.15 -29.51
CA CYS A 9 10.27 45.94 -28.69
C CYS A 9 9.86 46.21 -27.23
N HIS A 10 10.35 47.30 -26.63
CA HIS A 10 10.00 47.65 -25.27
C HIS A 10 8.51 47.98 -25.12
N GLN A 11 7.96 48.78 -26.05
CA GLN A 11 6.54 49.11 -26.07
C GLN A 11 5.64 47.88 -26.21
N THR A 12 6.00 46.93 -27.08
CA THR A 12 5.24 45.68 -27.24
C THR A 12 5.26 44.85 -25.94
N ILE A 13 6.41 44.78 -25.25
CA ILE A 13 6.52 44.05 -23.98
C ILE A 13 5.64 44.70 -22.90
N GLU A 14 5.71 46.02 -22.75
CA GLU A 14 4.90 46.73 -21.75
C GLU A 14 3.40 46.58 -22.02
N GLN A 15 2.97 46.72 -23.28
CA GLN A 15 1.58 46.56 -23.68
C GLN A 15 1.08 45.12 -23.46
N HIS A 16 1.92 44.13 -23.75
CA HIS A 16 1.59 42.73 -23.50
C HIS A 16 1.34 42.47 -22.00
N PHE A 17 2.23 42.94 -21.12
CA PHE A 17 2.06 42.77 -19.68
C PHE A 17 0.89 43.58 -19.13
N ALA A 18 0.65 44.80 -19.64
CA ALA A 18 -0.49 45.61 -19.22
C ALA A 18 -1.82 44.90 -19.54
N PHE A 19 -1.98 44.43 -20.77
CA PHE A 19 -3.18 43.70 -21.19
C PHE A 19 -3.34 42.37 -20.42
N TRP A 20 -2.25 41.60 -20.31
CA TRP A 20 -2.28 40.32 -19.60
C TRP A 20 -2.60 40.50 -18.11
N ASN A 21 -2.05 41.53 -17.47
CA ASN A 21 -2.38 41.84 -16.09
C ASN A 21 -3.86 42.19 -15.94
N THR A 22 -4.42 43.06 -16.80
CA THR A 22 -5.84 43.43 -16.73
C THR A 22 -6.75 42.20 -16.85
N ASP A 23 -6.55 41.36 -17.87
CA ASP A 23 -7.33 40.13 -18.05
C ASP A 23 -7.17 39.16 -16.87
N LYS A 24 -5.95 39.00 -16.35
CA LYS A 24 -5.68 38.09 -15.22
C LYS A 24 -6.29 38.60 -13.92
N TYR A 25 -6.17 39.89 -13.62
CA TYR A 25 -6.77 40.46 -12.42
C TYR A 25 -8.29 40.46 -12.51
N GLU A 26 -8.87 40.72 -13.68
CA GLU A 26 -10.32 40.60 -13.88
C GLU A 26 -10.80 39.15 -13.66
N ALA A 27 -10.15 38.17 -14.30
CA ALA A 27 -10.50 36.76 -14.14
C ALA A 27 -10.35 36.28 -12.69
N LEU A 28 -9.26 36.65 -12.01
CA LEU A 28 -9.03 36.31 -10.60
C LEU A 28 -10.08 36.96 -9.69
N THR A 29 -10.43 38.22 -9.95
CA THR A 29 -11.41 38.94 -9.14
C THR A 29 -12.80 38.34 -9.30
N GLN A 30 -13.20 38.00 -10.53
CA GLN A 30 -14.46 37.29 -10.80
C GLN A 30 -14.48 35.91 -10.13
N TYR A 31 -13.37 35.15 -10.22
CA TYR A 31 -13.24 33.85 -9.56
C TYR A 31 -13.42 33.96 -8.04
N ILE A 32 -12.69 34.87 -7.38
CA ILE A 32 -12.79 35.08 -5.93
C ILE A 32 -14.20 35.53 -5.56
N TRP A 33 -14.78 36.46 -6.31
CA TRP A 33 -16.12 36.97 -6.05
C TRP A 33 -17.18 35.88 -6.16
N ASN A 34 -17.13 35.07 -7.21
CA ASN A 34 -18.08 33.99 -7.42
C ASN A 34 -17.97 32.94 -6.31
N HIS A 35 -16.76 32.50 -5.96
CA HIS A 35 -16.60 31.54 -4.87
C HIS A 35 -16.98 32.09 -3.51
N TYR A 36 -16.72 33.38 -3.25
CA TYR A 36 -17.19 34.01 -2.02
C TYR A 36 -18.71 34.01 -1.95
N LYS A 37 -19.38 34.36 -3.06
CA LYS A 37 -20.83 34.32 -3.17
C LYS A 37 -21.37 32.91 -2.97
N GLU A 38 -20.83 31.91 -3.67
CA GLU A 38 -21.22 30.50 -3.50
C GLU A 38 -21.05 30.02 -2.06
N ALA A 39 -19.93 30.35 -1.41
CA ALA A 39 -19.69 30.00 -0.02
C ALA A 39 -20.73 30.64 0.91
N THR A 40 -21.06 31.92 0.70
CA THR A 40 -22.09 32.60 1.51
C THR A 40 -23.47 32.00 1.29
N GLU A 41 -23.86 31.71 0.05
CA GLU A 41 -25.14 31.07 -0.27
C GLU A 41 -25.23 29.67 0.35
N THR A 42 -24.14 28.90 0.28
CA THR A 42 -24.03 27.56 0.88
C THR A 42 -24.17 27.64 2.41
N ILE A 43 -23.46 28.56 3.07
CA ILE A 43 -23.55 28.76 4.52
C ILE A 43 -24.98 29.13 4.92
N CYS A 44 -25.61 30.07 4.21
CA CYS A 44 -26.99 30.47 4.50
C CYS A 44 -27.96 29.30 4.35
N THR A 45 -27.86 28.56 3.25
CA THR A 45 -28.73 27.42 2.96
C THR A 45 -28.56 26.32 4.01
N LEU A 46 -27.32 25.85 4.23
CA LEU A 46 -27.03 24.81 5.21
C LEU A 46 -27.40 25.24 6.63
N SER A 47 -27.16 26.49 7.01
CA SER A 47 -27.55 26.98 8.34
C SER A 47 -29.06 26.93 8.54
N SER A 48 -29.84 27.26 7.50
CA SER A 48 -31.31 27.19 7.56
C SER A 48 -31.82 25.75 7.64
N GLU A 49 -31.26 24.83 6.84
CA GLU A 49 -31.60 23.41 6.89
C GLU A 49 -31.24 22.78 8.23
N LEU A 50 -30.07 23.12 8.76
CA LEU A 50 -29.55 22.59 10.02
C LEU A 50 -30.38 23.13 11.21
N ALA A 51 -30.89 24.36 11.14
CA ALA A 51 -31.83 24.90 12.12
C ALA A 51 -33.16 24.13 12.18
N ILE A 52 -33.60 23.56 11.04
CA ILE A 52 -34.80 22.71 10.97
C ILE A 52 -34.48 21.29 11.45
N LEU A 53 -33.34 20.71 11.03
CA LEU A 53 -32.96 19.33 11.35
C LEU A 53 -32.59 19.11 12.82
N LYS A 54 -31.92 20.09 13.45
CA LYS A 54 -31.54 20.03 14.88
C LYS A 54 -32.69 19.63 15.80
N PRO A 55 -33.85 20.32 15.82
CA PRO A 55 -34.96 19.93 16.68
C PRO A 55 -35.59 18.60 16.26
N THR A 56 -35.69 18.30 14.96
CA THR A 56 -36.25 17.03 14.47
C THR A 56 -35.44 15.83 14.95
N LEU A 57 -34.11 15.93 14.90
CA LEU A 57 -33.18 14.87 15.31
C LEU A 57 -32.78 14.96 16.78
N ARG A 58 -33.30 15.95 17.52
CA ARG A 58 -32.95 16.25 18.92
C ARG A 58 -31.44 16.46 19.12
N LEU A 59 -30.80 17.09 18.15
CA LEU A 59 -29.37 17.38 18.16
C LEU A 59 -29.10 18.78 18.73
N SER A 60 -28.01 18.87 19.49
CA SER A 60 -27.41 20.08 20.03
C SER A 60 -26.10 20.40 19.31
N ASP A 61 -25.64 21.65 19.42
CA ASP A 61 -24.32 22.05 18.90
C ASP A 61 -23.17 21.21 19.49
N LYS A 62 -23.34 20.71 20.71
CA LYS A 62 -22.36 19.84 21.37
C LYS A 62 -22.24 18.46 20.70
N ASP A 63 -23.31 17.98 20.08
CA ASP A 63 -23.31 16.67 19.44
C ASP A 63 -22.43 16.66 18.19
N PHE A 64 -22.34 17.79 17.47
CA PHE A 64 -21.41 17.91 16.32
C PHE A 64 -19.94 17.83 16.75
N LEU A 65 -19.59 18.39 17.92
CA LEU A 65 -18.23 18.25 18.47
C LEU A 65 -17.94 16.80 18.85
N HIS A 66 -18.93 16.09 19.40
CA HIS A 66 -18.81 14.66 19.65
C HIS A 66 -18.69 13.85 18.37
N PHE A 67 -19.52 14.10 17.34
CA PHE A 67 -19.41 13.42 16.04
C PHE A 67 -18.05 13.65 15.39
N LEU A 68 -17.48 14.85 15.52
CA LEU A 68 -16.15 15.16 15.02
C LEU A 68 -15.08 14.34 15.77
N SER A 69 -15.15 14.32 17.10
CA SER A 69 -14.27 13.51 17.95
C SER A 69 -14.38 12.01 17.66
N ASP A 70 -15.60 11.50 17.53
CA ASP A 70 -15.91 10.11 17.23
C ASP A 70 -15.41 9.75 15.83
N LYS A 71 -15.60 10.64 14.86
CA LYS A 71 -15.06 10.46 13.50
C LYS A 71 -13.53 10.44 13.50
N PHE A 72 -12.87 11.33 14.23
CA PHE A 72 -11.41 11.28 14.36
C PHE A 72 -10.95 9.99 15.03
N THR A 73 -11.61 9.58 16.11
CA THR A 73 -11.31 8.32 16.82
C THR A 73 -11.50 7.12 15.89
N TYR A 74 -12.59 7.09 15.13
CA TYR A 74 -12.87 6.06 14.13
C TYR A 74 -11.83 6.05 13.02
N LEU A 75 -11.55 7.19 12.39
CA LEU A 75 -10.54 7.27 11.33
C LEU A 75 -9.15 6.87 11.82
N ASN A 76 -8.77 7.27 13.04
CA ASN A 76 -7.52 6.84 13.65
C ASN A 76 -7.50 5.33 13.93
N SER A 77 -8.64 4.75 14.29
CA SER A 77 -8.76 3.28 14.46
C SER A 77 -8.75 2.52 13.13
N VAL A 78 -9.11 3.16 12.02
CA VAL A 78 -9.14 2.57 10.67
C VAL A 78 -7.81 2.76 9.93
N GLN A 79 -7.01 3.77 10.29
CA GLN A 79 -5.67 3.98 9.70
C GLN A 79 -4.72 2.82 9.94
N GLN A 80 -4.94 2.03 11.00
CA GLN A 80 -4.24 0.77 11.20
C GLN A 80 -5.20 -0.36 10.89
N PRO A 81 -4.88 -1.28 9.95
CA PRO A 81 -5.62 -2.52 9.86
C PRO A 81 -5.60 -3.17 11.26
N PRO A 82 -6.73 -3.73 11.74
CA PRO A 82 -6.75 -4.33 13.05
C PRO A 82 -5.62 -5.37 13.10
N GLN A 83 -4.78 -5.32 14.13
CA GLN A 83 -3.54 -6.11 14.24
C GLN A 83 -3.74 -7.60 13.90
N HIS A 84 -4.94 -8.14 14.17
CA HIS A 84 -5.33 -9.48 13.80
C HIS A 84 -5.34 -9.74 12.28
N GLU A 85 -5.85 -8.81 11.47
CA GLU A 85 -5.88 -8.91 10.01
C GLU A 85 -4.47 -8.79 9.42
N GLU A 86 -3.63 -7.90 9.96
CA GLU A 86 -2.23 -7.77 9.54
C GLU A 86 -1.43 -9.04 9.81
N VAL A 87 -1.54 -9.60 11.02
CA VAL A 87 -0.91 -10.89 11.38
C VAL A 87 -1.49 -12.04 10.54
N SER A 88 -2.78 -12.00 10.20
CA SER A 88 -3.43 -13.01 9.34
C SER A 88 -2.91 -12.97 7.91
N ILE A 89 -2.74 -11.77 7.34
CA ILE A 89 -2.15 -11.55 6.02
C ILE A 89 -0.71 -12.03 6.00
N GLN A 90 0.08 -11.66 7.02
CA GLN A 90 1.47 -12.10 7.15
C GLN A 90 1.57 -13.63 7.31
N TYR A 91 0.64 -14.25 8.03
CA TYR A 91 0.59 -15.69 8.21
C TYR A 91 0.35 -16.43 6.89
N VAL A 92 -0.58 -15.96 6.04
CA VAL A 92 -0.79 -16.55 4.71
C VAL A 92 0.46 -16.44 3.84
N GLN A 93 1.14 -15.29 3.85
CA GLN A 93 2.39 -15.11 3.08
C GLN A 93 3.47 -16.08 3.53
N VAL A 94 3.63 -16.25 4.85
CA VAL A 94 4.59 -17.19 5.42
C VAL A 94 4.22 -18.65 5.10
N LEU A 95 2.94 -18.99 5.00
CA LEU A 95 2.51 -20.32 4.57
C LEU A 95 2.88 -20.58 3.10
N ASP A 96 2.74 -19.59 2.22
CA ASP A 96 3.15 -19.68 0.81
C ASP A 96 4.67 -19.88 0.70
N GLU A 97 5.45 -19.06 1.39
CA GLU A 97 6.92 -19.17 1.40
C GLU A 97 7.39 -20.50 2.02
N LEU A 98 6.69 -21.01 3.05
CA LEU A 98 7.00 -22.30 3.66
C LEU A 98 6.79 -23.46 2.66
N GLU A 99 5.75 -23.41 1.83
CA GLU A 99 5.55 -24.40 0.76
C GLU A 99 6.67 -24.34 -0.27
N GLU A 100 7.12 -23.14 -0.67
CA GLU A 100 8.27 -22.95 -1.55
C GLU A 100 9.56 -23.51 -0.94
N GLN A 101 9.84 -23.22 0.33
CA GLN A 101 11.02 -23.74 1.02
C GLN A 101 11.00 -25.27 1.18
N ARG A 102 9.81 -25.87 1.34
CA ARG A 102 9.64 -27.33 1.32
C ARG A 102 9.97 -27.92 -0.06
N ALA A 103 9.54 -27.26 -1.13
CA ALA A 103 9.88 -27.66 -2.49
C ALA A 103 11.40 -27.51 -2.77
N GLU A 104 12.03 -26.43 -2.28
CA GLU A 104 13.48 -26.20 -2.39
C GLU A 104 14.27 -27.30 -1.66
N TRP A 105 13.90 -27.61 -0.41
CA TRP A 105 14.55 -28.67 0.37
C TRP A 105 14.39 -30.06 -0.25
N THR A 106 13.19 -30.40 -0.72
CA THR A 106 12.96 -31.70 -1.40
C THR A 106 13.81 -31.82 -2.67
N THR A 107 13.88 -30.75 -3.47
CA THR A 107 14.71 -30.70 -4.68
C THR A 107 16.20 -30.82 -4.36
N ALA A 108 16.69 -30.10 -3.34
CA ALA A 108 18.08 -30.18 -2.89
C ALA A 108 18.43 -31.59 -2.41
N ARG A 109 17.52 -32.22 -1.65
CA ARG A 109 17.67 -33.60 -1.17
C ARG A 109 17.70 -34.62 -2.31
N GLU A 110 16.83 -34.46 -3.30
CA GLU A 110 16.85 -35.32 -4.50
C GLU A 110 18.11 -35.11 -5.35
N ALA A 111 18.64 -33.89 -5.44
CA ALA A 111 19.91 -33.62 -6.08
C ALA A 111 21.08 -34.30 -5.34
N ALA A 112 21.09 -34.26 -4.01
CA ALA A 112 22.08 -34.95 -3.20
C ALA A 112 22.00 -36.47 -3.35
N ASN A 113 20.79 -37.05 -3.33
CA ASN A 113 20.60 -38.49 -3.57
C ASN A 113 21.10 -38.91 -4.95
N ARG A 114 20.80 -38.13 -6.01
CA ARG A 114 21.31 -38.37 -7.36
C ARG A 114 22.84 -38.28 -7.45
N ALA A 115 23.45 -37.35 -6.71
CA ALA A 115 24.91 -37.25 -6.62
C ALA A 115 25.54 -38.45 -5.89
N LEU A 116 24.81 -39.09 -4.97
CA LEU A 116 25.22 -40.29 -4.26
C LEU A 116 25.07 -41.58 -5.10
N ASP A 117 23.95 -41.68 -5.84
CA ASP A 117 23.61 -42.86 -6.66
C ASP A 117 24.32 -42.85 -8.02
N GLY A 118 24.82 -41.71 -8.46
CA GLY A 118 25.58 -41.59 -9.70
C GLY A 118 26.88 -42.37 -9.64
N VAL A 119 27.06 -43.31 -10.58
CA VAL A 119 28.37 -43.95 -10.80
C VAL A 119 29.35 -42.84 -11.20
N ALA A 120 30.28 -42.49 -10.31
CA ALA A 120 31.29 -41.47 -10.56
C ALA A 120 32.25 -41.92 -11.67
N VAL A 121 31.87 -41.68 -12.93
CA VAL A 121 32.77 -41.81 -14.08
C VAL A 121 33.57 -40.50 -14.17
N GLY A 122 34.59 -40.35 -13.31
CA GLY A 122 35.38 -39.12 -13.21
C GLY A 122 36.46 -39.17 -12.12
N ASP A 123 37.23 -38.07 -11.99
CA ASP A 123 38.26 -37.89 -10.96
C ASP A 123 37.63 -37.83 -9.56
N PHE A 124 38.17 -38.60 -8.61
CA PHE A 124 37.69 -38.70 -7.23
C PHE A 124 37.54 -37.33 -6.55
N CYS A 125 38.47 -36.41 -6.80
CA CYS A 125 38.43 -35.05 -6.26
C CYS A 125 37.17 -34.29 -6.72
N THR A 126 36.76 -34.47 -7.98
CA THR A 126 35.58 -33.80 -8.54
C THR A 126 34.27 -34.39 -7.99
N ALA A 127 34.22 -35.71 -7.80
CA ALA A 127 33.08 -36.38 -7.18
C ALA A 127 32.91 -35.97 -5.72
N MET A 128 34.00 -35.89 -4.95
CA MET A 128 33.97 -35.47 -3.55
C MET A 128 33.50 -34.01 -3.41
N ALA A 129 33.99 -33.10 -4.25
CA ALA A 129 33.57 -31.70 -4.26
C ALA A 129 32.08 -31.53 -4.60
N ALA A 130 31.57 -32.32 -5.55
CA ALA A 130 30.14 -32.32 -5.90
C ALA A 130 29.27 -32.81 -4.73
N LEU A 131 29.70 -33.86 -4.03
CA LEU A 131 29.02 -34.36 -2.83
C LEU A 131 29.01 -33.31 -1.72
N THR A 132 30.16 -32.73 -1.37
CA THR A 132 30.22 -31.70 -0.31
C THR A 132 29.33 -30.51 -0.63
N ASN A 133 29.28 -30.07 -1.89
CA ASN A 133 28.41 -28.98 -2.30
C ASN A 133 26.92 -29.37 -2.19
N ALA A 134 26.55 -30.58 -2.59
CA ALA A 134 25.17 -31.05 -2.45
C ALA A 134 24.73 -31.13 -0.98
N TRP A 135 25.60 -31.60 -0.08
CA TRP A 135 25.36 -31.61 1.36
C TRP A 135 25.15 -30.20 1.92
N ILE A 136 26.03 -29.25 1.58
CA ILE A 136 25.90 -27.84 2.01
C ILE A 136 24.57 -27.24 1.55
N GLN A 137 24.14 -27.53 0.31
CA GLN A 137 22.86 -27.03 -0.21
C GLN A 137 21.66 -27.63 0.54
N VAL A 138 21.71 -28.91 0.90
CA VAL A 138 20.66 -29.56 1.72
C VAL A 138 20.60 -28.94 3.11
N GLU A 139 21.73 -28.74 3.77
CA GLU A 139 21.79 -28.11 5.10
C GLU A 139 21.27 -26.67 5.07
N LEU A 140 21.66 -25.89 4.05
CA LEU A 140 21.18 -24.52 3.87
C LEU A 140 19.66 -24.49 3.66
N ALA A 141 19.13 -25.31 2.75
CA ALA A 141 17.70 -25.38 2.47
C ALA A 141 16.91 -25.86 3.72
N PHE A 142 17.47 -26.79 4.49
CA PHE A 142 16.87 -27.26 5.73
C PHE A 142 16.83 -26.16 6.80
N ALA A 143 17.91 -25.39 6.95
CA ALA A 143 17.96 -24.27 7.89
C ALA A 143 16.93 -23.18 7.53
N LYS A 144 16.78 -22.85 6.23
CA LYS A 144 15.72 -21.94 5.76
C LYS A 144 14.33 -22.46 6.12
N LEU A 145 14.07 -23.74 5.84
CA LEU A 145 12.79 -24.39 6.17
C LEU A 145 12.49 -24.32 7.68
N GLN A 146 13.47 -24.61 8.54
CA GLN A 146 13.29 -24.52 10.00
C GLN A 146 12.98 -23.11 10.46
N ASN A 147 13.66 -22.10 9.90
CA ASN A 147 13.39 -20.70 10.22
C ASN A 147 11.96 -20.30 9.84
N MET A 148 11.50 -20.73 8.66
CA MET A 148 10.14 -20.46 8.20
C MET A 148 9.08 -21.21 9.01
N GLU A 149 9.33 -22.46 9.40
CA GLU A 149 8.44 -23.20 10.31
C GLU A 149 8.35 -22.54 11.69
N ALA A 150 9.45 -22.03 12.22
CA ALA A 150 9.46 -21.29 13.48
C ALA A 150 8.67 -19.97 13.38
N LEU A 151 8.82 -19.25 12.26
CA LEU A 151 8.06 -18.03 11.98
C LEU A 151 6.56 -18.34 11.89
N ALA A 152 6.18 -19.37 11.13
CA ALA A 152 4.79 -19.81 11.00
C ALA A 152 4.18 -20.19 12.36
N ALA A 153 4.92 -20.94 13.19
CA ALA A 153 4.48 -21.31 14.53
C ALA A 153 4.30 -20.09 15.46
N HIS A 154 5.19 -19.10 15.36
CA HIS A 154 5.08 -17.85 16.11
C HIS A 154 3.81 -17.07 15.73
N LEU A 155 3.55 -16.88 14.43
CA LEU A 155 2.34 -16.21 13.94
C LEU A 155 1.06 -16.98 14.27
N GLN A 156 1.10 -18.31 14.18
CA GLN A 156 -0.01 -19.16 14.60
C GLN A 156 -0.34 -18.97 16.09
N GLY A 157 0.68 -18.85 16.94
CA GLY A 157 0.52 -18.53 18.36
C GLY A 157 -0.11 -17.16 18.61
N GLN A 158 0.25 -16.15 17.81
CA GLN A 158 -0.35 -14.80 17.88
C GLN A 158 -1.83 -14.82 17.48
N LEU A 159 -2.20 -15.60 16.45
CA LEU A 159 -3.57 -15.78 16.00
C LEU A 159 -4.40 -16.73 16.88
N LYS A 160 -3.76 -17.41 17.86
CA LYS A 160 -4.38 -18.39 18.76
C LYS A 160 -5.12 -19.51 18.01
N LEU A 161 -4.56 -19.96 16.88
CA LEU A 161 -5.14 -21.01 16.06
C LEU A 161 -4.74 -22.39 16.62
N GLU A 162 -5.73 -23.23 16.89
CA GLU A 162 -5.49 -24.63 17.31
C GLU A 162 -4.95 -25.50 16.17
N LEU A 163 -5.33 -25.19 14.93
CA LEU A 163 -4.91 -25.91 13.73
C LEU A 163 -4.35 -24.94 12.68
N PRO A 164 -3.27 -25.31 11.97
CA PRO A 164 -2.75 -24.51 10.87
C PRO A 164 -3.79 -24.36 9.76
N TRP A 165 -3.78 -23.23 9.07
CA TRP A 165 -4.59 -23.08 7.87
C TRP A 165 -4.07 -23.97 6.75
N ILE A 166 -5.01 -24.66 6.10
CA ILE A 166 -4.70 -25.49 4.94
C ILE A 166 -4.68 -24.57 3.73
N ILE A 167 -3.69 -24.74 2.85
CA ILE A 167 -3.60 -23.99 1.60
C ILE A 167 -4.87 -24.26 0.78
N GLY A 168 -5.57 -23.19 0.42
CA GLY A 168 -6.88 -23.24 -0.23
C GLY A 168 -8.09 -23.32 0.70
N SER A 169 -7.91 -23.25 2.03
CA SER A 169 -9.04 -23.08 2.96
C SER A 169 -9.77 -21.76 2.75
N LYS A 170 -10.99 -21.65 3.28
CA LYS A 170 -11.77 -20.42 3.18
C LYS A 170 -11.08 -19.24 3.85
N GLU A 171 -10.51 -19.44 5.04
CA GLU A 171 -9.79 -18.40 5.77
C GLU A 171 -8.51 -17.98 5.03
N TYR A 172 -7.74 -18.96 4.55
CA TYR A 172 -6.52 -18.70 3.77
C TYR A 172 -6.82 -17.88 2.51
N ASN A 173 -7.84 -18.26 1.72
CA ASN A 173 -8.18 -17.55 0.49
C ASN A 173 -8.69 -16.13 0.75
N LEU A 174 -9.40 -15.91 1.86
CA LEU A 174 -9.87 -14.58 2.26
C LEU A 174 -8.70 -13.65 2.50
N TYR A 175 -7.75 -14.04 3.36
CA TYR A 175 -6.61 -13.18 3.69
C TYR A 175 -5.58 -13.11 2.57
N LYS A 176 -5.51 -14.12 1.68
CA LYS A 176 -4.72 -14.05 0.44
C LYS A 176 -5.28 -12.99 -0.52
N ALA A 177 -6.60 -12.93 -0.69
CA ALA A 177 -7.23 -11.88 -1.48
C ALA A 177 -7.01 -10.50 -0.86
N GLU A 178 -7.13 -10.40 0.47
CA GLU A 178 -6.89 -9.15 1.20
C GLU A 178 -5.42 -8.68 1.08
N ALA A 179 -4.46 -9.61 1.11
CA ALA A 179 -3.04 -9.32 0.90
C ALA A 179 -2.78 -8.70 -0.47
N VAL A 180 -3.38 -9.27 -1.53
CA VAL A 180 -3.28 -8.75 -2.90
C VAL A 180 -3.92 -7.37 -3.01
N LEU A 181 -5.10 -7.18 -2.42
CA LEU A 181 -5.76 -5.87 -2.38
C LEU A 181 -4.97 -4.84 -1.57
N GLY A 182 -4.26 -5.25 -0.53
CA GLY A 182 -3.35 -4.42 0.26
C GLY A 182 -2.19 -3.90 -0.59
N GLN A 183 -1.53 -4.79 -1.34
CA GLN A 183 -0.46 -4.42 -2.28
C GLN A 183 -0.96 -3.45 -3.36
N HIS A 184 -2.16 -3.67 -3.90
CA HIS A 184 -2.78 -2.74 -4.86
C HIS A 184 -3.06 -1.37 -4.26
N ARG A 185 -3.60 -1.31 -3.03
CA ARG A 185 -3.86 -0.05 -2.32
C ARG A 185 -2.56 0.70 -2.05
N GLN A 186 -1.50 0.01 -1.65
CA GLN A 186 -0.18 0.61 -1.43
C GLN A 186 0.40 1.15 -2.74
N ALA A 187 0.40 0.36 -3.81
CA ALA A 187 0.87 0.80 -5.13
C ALA A 187 0.08 2.00 -5.67
N LEU A 188 -1.23 2.04 -5.43
CA LEU A 188 -2.09 3.16 -5.82
C LEU A 188 -1.77 4.40 -4.99
N SER A 189 -1.60 4.28 -3.67
CA SER A 189 -1.14 5.36 -2.80
C SER A 189 0.21 5.92 -3.27
N ASP A 190 1.18 5.06 -3.58
CA ASP A 190 2.51 5.48 -4.08
C ASP A 190 2.39 6.25 -5.40
N LEU A 191 1.48 5.82 -6.30
CA LEU A 191 1.21 6.49 -7.56
C LEU A 191 0.55 7.86 -7.36
N GLU A 192 -0.43 7.95 -6.45
CA GLU A 192 -1.08 9.22 -6.10
C GLU A 192 -0.08 10.23 -5.51
N HIS A 193 0.86 9.78 -4.68
CA HIS A 193 1.93 10.63 -4.14
C HIS A 193 2.92 11.11 -5.21
N LEU A 194 3.06 10.40 -6.33
CA LEU A 194 3.88 10.82 -7.47
C LEU A 194 3.17 11.85 -8.37
N VAL A 195 1.84 11.82 -8.44
CA VAL A 195 1.03 12.72 -9.29
C VAL A 195 0.71 14.04 -8.58
N VAL A 196 0.64 14.04 -7.25
CA VAL A 196 0.54 15.26 -6.43
C VAL A 196 1.95 15.82 -6.22
N MET A 197 2.50 16.42 -7.28
CA MET A 197 3.69 17.30 -7.22
C MET A 197 3.35 18.67 -7.79
#